data_AF-A0A7C8Z9U6-F1
#
_entry.id   AF-A0A7C8Z9U6-F1
#
_cell.length_a   1.000
_cell.length_b   1.000
_cell.length_c   1.000
_cell.angle_alpha   90.00
_cell.angle_beta   90.00
_cell.angle_gamma   90.00
#
_symmetry.space_group_name_H-M   'P 1'
#
loop_
_entity.id
_entity.type
_entity.pdbx_description
1 polymer ?
#
loop_
_entity_poly.entity_id
_entity_poly.type
_entity_poly.pdbx_seq_one_letter_code
_entity_poly.pdbx_strand_id
1 'polypeptide(L)'
;KSLFSLFIISSFLIISLSQSVDALCNPIDEHALLQIKAQLGPNASFFASWQPNTDCCQTWSNVGCNNRTHRVNYLTIGGQETGLSGQIPPAIGDLTGLEV
;
A
#
# COMPACT_ATOMS: atom_id res chain seq x y z
N LYS A 1 -28.59 5.18 -35.33
CA LYS A 1 -27.74 4.10 -35.92
C LYS A 1 -26.26 4.44 -35.70
N SER A 2 -25.71 5.42 -36.42
CA SER A 2 -24.29 5.86 -36.28
C SER A 2 -23.91 6.34 -34.87
N LEU A 3 -24.73 7.18 -34.24
CA LEU A 3 -24.46 7.71 -32.88
C LEU A 3 -24.50 6.64 -31.78
N PHE A 4 -25.35 5.62 -31.93
CA PHE A 4 -25.45 4.51 -30.98
C PHE A 4 -24.21 3.62 -31.07
N SER A 5 -23.72 3.34 -32.29
CA SER A 5 -22.45 2.63 -32.49
C SER A 5 -21.25 3.39 -31.92
N LEU A 6 -21.20 4.72 -32.04
CA LEU A 6 -20.14 5.54 -31.45
C LEU A 6 -20.12 5.46 -29.92
N PHE A 7 -21.29 5.45 -29.29
CA PHE A 7 -21.40 5.34 -27.83
C PHE A 7 -20.91 3.96 -27.32
N ILE A 8 -21.25 2.89 -28.03
CA ILE A 8 -20.81 1.52 -27.70
C ILE A 8 -19.29 1.37 -27.88
N ILE A 9 -18.73 1.92 -28.96
CA ILE A 9 -17.28 1.87 -29.22
C ILE A 9 -16.52 2.67 -28.15
N SER A 10 -17.01 3.86 -27.79
CA SER A 10 -16.43 4.68 -26.71
C SER A 10 -16.46 3.96 -25.36
N SER A 11 -17.60 3.35 -25.02
CA SER A 11 -17.76 2.54 -23.80
C SER A 11 -16.77 1.36 -23.75
N PHE A 12 -16.59 0.65 -24.87
CA PHE A 12 -15.64 -0.48 -24.94
C PHE A 12 -14.18 -0.03 -24.79
N LEU A 13 -13.82 1.11 -25.37
CA LEU A 13 -12.48 1.71 -25.26
C LEU A 13 -12.15 2.09 -23.80
N ILE A 14 -13.11 2.64 -23.06
CA ILE A 14 -12.91 3.02 -21.65
C ILE A 14 -12.67 1.78 -20.77
N ILE A 15 -13.44 0.70 -20.98
CA ILE A 15 -13.27 -0.58 -20.26
C ILE A 15 -11.94 -1.26 -20.63
N SER A 16 -11.46 -1.09 -21.86
CA SER A 16 -10.17 -1.66 -22.28
C SER A 16 -8.97 -0.89 -21.71
N LEU A 17 -9.16 0.37 -21.32
CA LEU A 17 -8.13 1.22 -20.71
C LEU A 17 -8.05 1.10 -19.18
N SER A 18 -9.00 0.41 -18.52
CA SER A 18 -8.86 0.06 -17.11
C SER A 18 -7.81 -1.03 -16.98
N GLN A 19 -6.54 -0.65 -17.05
CA GLN A 19 -5.47 -1.49 -16.56
C GLN A 19 -5.75 -1.72 -15.07
N SER A 20 -5.97 -2.97 -14.69
CA SER A 20 -5.80 -3.35 -13.29
C SER A 20 -4.37 -3.00 -12.94
N VAL A 21 -4.19 -1.99 -12.10
CA VAL A 21 -2.89 -1.76 -11.46
C VAL A 21 -2.69 -2.99 -10.60
N ASP A 22 -1.88 -3.94 -11.07
CA ASP A 22 -1.47 -5.05 -10.22
C ASP A 22 -0.90 -4.42 -8.95
N ALA A 23 -1.40 -4.85 -7.79
CA ALA A 23 -0.89 -4.38 -6.52
C ALA A 23 0.61 -4.67 -6.49
N LEU A 24 1.43 -3.63 -6.51
CA LEU A 24 2.89 -3.73 -6.45
C LEU A 24 3.37 -4.10 -5.05
N CYS A 25 2.48 -4.12 -4.06
CA CYS A 25 2.80 -4.51 -2.71
C CYS A 25 2.67 -6.02 -2.54
N ASN A 26 3.71 -6.64 -1.99
CA ASN A 26 3.65 -8.04 -1.60
C ASN A 26 2.58 -8.25 -0.52
N PRO A 27 1.68 -9.25 -0.65
CA PRO A 27 0.60 -9.46 0.31
C PRO A 27 1.06 -9.77 1.75
N ILE A 28 2.22 -10.41 1.91
CA ILE A 28 2.81 -10.69 3.24
C ILE A 28 3.26 -9.38 3.88
N ASP A 29 3.89 -8.50 3.10
CA ASP A 29 4.37 -7.22 3.59
C ASP A 29 3.19 -6.28 3.91
N GLU A 30 2.14 -6.22 3.08
CA GLU A 30 0.91 -5.47 3.38
C GLU A 30 0.30 -5.92 4.71
N HIS A 31 0.18 -7.24 4.91
CA HIS A 31 -0.35 -7.81 6.15
C HIS A 31 0.49 -7.43 7.36
N ALA A 32 1.81 -7.55 7.26
CA ALA A 32 2.75 -7.21 8.33
C ALA A 32 2.66 -5.72 8.71
N LEU A 33 2.60 -4.83 7.72
CA LEU A 33 2.44 -3.39 7.96
C LEU A 33 1.10 -3.06 8.64
N LEU A 34 -0.01 -3.70 8.27
CA LEU A 34 -1.30 -3.51 8.94
C LEU A 34 -1.27 -4.02 10.40
N GLN A 35 -0.57 -5.12 10.67
CA GLN A 35 -0.36 -5.59 12.05
C GLN A 35 0.48 -4.60 12.87
N ILE A 36 1.52 -4.01 12.26
CA ILE A 36 2.34 -2.97 12.90
C ILE A 36 1.49 -1.76 13.29
N LYS A 37 0.65 -1.27 12.36
CA LYS A 37 -0.32 -0.19 12.61
C LYS A 37 -1.25 -0.52 13.79
N ALA A 38 -1.79 -1.74 13.81
CA ALA A 38 -2.73 -2.18 14.85
C ALA A 38 -2.10 -2.17 16.26
N GLN A 39 -0.79 -2.44 16.37
CA GLN A 39 -0.10 -2.51 17.66
C GLN A 39 0.47 -1.18 18.15
N LEU A 40 0.96 -0.32 17.25
CA LEU A 40 1.64 0.93 17.63
C LEU A 40 0.70 2.13 17.80
N GLY A 41 -0.47 2.09 17.16
CA GLY A 41 -1.42 3.19 17.22
C GLY A 41 -2.39 3.16 16.05
N PRO A 42 -3.46 2.34 16.09
CA PRO A 42 -4.35 2.12 14.94
C PRO A 42 -5.01 3.40 14.42
N ASN A 43 -5.19 4.40 15.31
CA ASN A 43 -5.80 5.69 15.01
C ASN A 43 -4.78 6.84 14.91
N ALA A 44 -3.48 6.56 14.98
CA ALA A 44 -2.46 7.58 14.85
C ALA A 44 -2.50 8.17 13.43
N SER A 45 -2.47 9.50 13.33
CA SER A 45 -2.43 10.21 12.04
C SER A 45 -1.23 9.79 11.18
N PHE A 46 -0.15 9.33 11.83
CA PHE A 46 1.02 8.75 11.18
C PHE A 46 0.65 7.61 10.20
N PHE A 47 -0.32 6.77 10.55
CA PHE A 47 -0.76 5.64 9.71
C PHE A 47 -2.02 5.93 8.87
N ALA A 48 -2.35 7.20 8.63
CA ALA A 48 -3.58 7.58 7.93
C ALA A 48 -3.64 7.05 6.48
N SER A 49 -2.49 6.97 5.80
CA SER A 49 -2.38 6.42 4.44
C SER A 49 -2.36 4.90 4.38
N TRP A 50 -2.13 4.22 5.51
CA TRP A 50 -2.04 2.75 5.58
C TRP A 50 -3.44 2.16 5.62
N GLN A 51 -4.03 1.96 4.45
CA GLN A 51 -5.40 1.47 4.29
C GLN A 51 -5.42 0.09 3.63
N PRO A 52 -6.23 -0.85 4.13
CA PRO A 52 -6.34 -2.16 3.51
C PRO A 52 -6.90 -2.02 2.08
N ASN A 53 -6.44 -2.89 1.18
CA ASN A 53 -6.82 -2.87 -0.24
C ASN A 53 -6.35 -1.62 -1.01
N THR A 54 -5.37 -0.87 -0.48
CA THR A 54 -4.62 0.12 -1.28
C THR A 54 -3.17 -0.31 -1.38
N ASP A 55 -2.53 0.02 -2.50
CA ASP A 55 -1.15 -0.41 -2.76
C ASP A 55 -0.18 0.27 -1.78
N CYS A 56 0.43 -0.53 -0.89
CA CYS A 56 1.36 -0.03 0.12
C CYS A 56 2.62 0.61 -0.48
N CYS A 57 3.07 0.15 -1.65
CA CYS A 57 4.28 0.63 -2.30
C CYS A 57 4.08 1.95 -3.05
N GLN A 58 2.82 2.29 -3.36
CA GLN A 58 2.48 3.51 -4.09
C GLN A 58 1.85 4.58 -3.21
N THR A 59 1.01 4.18 -2.25
CA THR A 59 0.11 5.11 -1.56
C THR A 59 0.44 5.30 -0.08
N TRP A 60 1.19 4.39 0.54
CA TRP A 60 1.45 4.47 1.98
C TRP A 60 2.69 5.31 2.27
N SER A 61 2.55 6.20 3.24
CA SER A 61 3.62 7.10 3.66
C SER A 61 4.68 6.33 4.44
N ASN A 62 5.95 6.69 4.25
CA ASN A 62 7.11 6.10 4.93
C ASN A 62 7.33 4.60 4.65
N VAL A 63 6.74 4.10 3.57
CA VAL A 63 6.95 2.75 3.03
C VAL A 63 7.60 2.90 1.66
N GLY A 64 8.67 2.15 1.42
CA GLY A 64 9.34 2.07 0.12
C GLY A 64 9.51 0.61 -0.26
N CYS A 65 9.39 0.33 -1.56
CA CYS A 65 9.48 -1.01 -2.09
C CYS A 65 10.53 -1.14 -3.19
N ASN A 66 11.07 -2.35 -3.31
CA ASN A 66 11.92 -2.71 -4.42
C ASN A 66 11.08 -2.93 -5.68
N ASN A 67 11.36 -2.16 -6.74
CA ASN A 67 10.60 -2.21 -8.00
C ASN A 67 10.63 -3.56 -8.74
N ARG A 68 11.56 -4.46 -8.41
CA ARG A 68 11.67 -5.78 -9.06
C ARG A 68 10.99 -6.88 -8.25
N THR A 69 11.16 -6.85 -6.93
CA THR A 69 10.68 -7.92 -6.04
C THR A 69 9.33 -7.58 -5.39
N HIS A 70 8.87 -6.33 -5.49
CA HIS A 70 7.62 -5.86 -4.90
C HIS A 70 7.60 -5.99 -3.36
N ARG A 71 8.78 -6.19 -2.77
CA ARG A 71 8.97 -6.29 -1.33
C ARG A 71 9.23 -4.92 -0.72
N VAL A 72 8.70 -4.70 0.48
CA VAL A 72 9.05 -3.53 1.30
C VAL A 72 10.53 -3.62 1.64
N ASN A 73 11.31 -2.65 1.18
CA ASN A 73 12.75 -2.55 1.45
C ASN A 73 13.12 -1.31 2.27
N TYR A 74 12.18 -0.39 2.46
CA TYR A 74 12.34 0.78 3.30
C TYR A 74 11.10 0.97 4.16
N LEU A 75 11.31 1.18 5.46
CA LEU A 75 10.27 1.49 6.41
C LEU A 75 10.81 2.45 7.47
N THR A 76 10.14 3.58 7.66
CA THR A 76 10.41 4.48 8.79
C THR A 76 9.17 4.61 9.66
N ILE A 77 9.33 4.41 10.96
CA ILE A 77 8.28 4.57 11.97
C ILE A 77 8.82 5.43 13.10
N GLY A 78 8.12 6.50 13.43
CA GLY A 78 8.45 7.36 14.57
C GLY A 78 8.41 8.85 14.25
N GLY A 79 8.80 9.63 15.24
CA GLY A 79 8.74 11.10 15.23
C GLY A 79 8.10 11.61 16.53
N GLN A 80 8.58 12.75 17.02
CA GLN A 80 8.21 13.28 18.35
C GLN A 80 6.71 13.59 18.49
N GLU A 81 6.00 13.86 17.39
CA GLU A 81 4.59 14.28 17.38
C GLU A 81 3.63 13.18 16.88
N THR A 82 4.10 11.95 16.71
CA THR A 82 3.31 10.89 16.06
C THR A 82 2.27 10.23 16.97
N GLY A 83 2.39 10.42 18.30
CA GLY A 83 1.52 9.75 19.28
C GLY A 83 1.68 8.22 19.31
N LEU A 84 2.76 7.71 18.71
CA LEU A 84 3.07 6.28 18.69
C LEU A 84 3.67 5.85 20.02
N SER A 85 3.21 4.73 20.54
CA SER A 85 3.75 4.13 21.76
C SER A 85 3.60 2.61 21.70
N GLY A 86 4.49 1.89 22.39
CA GLY A 86 4.45 0.43 22.45
C GLY A 86 5.81 -0.20 22.19
N GLN A 87 5.80 -1.52 22.04
CA GLN A 87 6.97 -2.32 21.67
C GLN A 87 7.03 -2.50 20.16
N ILE A 88 8.23 -2.78 19.65
CA ILE A 88 8.41 -3.13 18.25
C ILE A 88 7.60 -4.40 17.95
N PRO A 89 6.61 -4.37 17.03
CA PRO A 89 5.77 -5.52 16.72
C PRO A 89 6.59 -6.67 16.11
N PRO A 90 6.37 -7.93 16.49
CA PRO A 90 7.05 -9.09 15.90
C PRO A 90 6.86 -9.20 14.38
N ALA A 91 5.75 -8.65 13.86
CA ALA A 91 5.43 -8.58 12.43
C ALA A 91 6.51 -7.88 11.58
N ILE A 92 7.42 -7.08 12.19
CA ILE A 92 8.61 -6.58 11.47
C ILE A 92 9.44 -7.72 10.86
N GLY A 93 9.44 -8.91 11.47
CA GLY A 93 10.16 -10.07 10.95
C GLY A 93 9.64 -10.60 9.60
N ASP A 94 8.39 -10.30 9.25
CA ASP A 94 7.79 -10.72 7.98
C ASP A 94 8.20 -9.78 6.82
N LEU A 95 8.71 -8.59 7.13
CA LEU A 95 9.26 -7.62 6.17
C LEU A 95 10.69 -8.02 5.75
N THR A 96 10.82 -9.21 5.16
CA THR A 96 12.14 -9.81 4.85
C THR A 96 12.94 -9.07 3.78
N GLY A 97 12.36 -8.06 3.13
CA GLY A 97 13.02 -7.23 2.13
C GLY A 97 13.71 -5.99 2.69
N LEU A 98 13.56 -5.70 4.00
CA LEU A 98 14.10 -4.49 4.62
C LEU A 98 15.63 -4.40 4.46
N GLU A 99 16.08 -3.24 4.00
CA GLU A 99 17.47 -2.86 3.83
C GLU A 99 17.84 -1.77 4.86
N VAL A 100 19.11 -1.74 5.29
CA VAL A 100 19.66 -0.76 6.25
C VAL A 100 20.37 0.36 5.52
#